data_AF-A0A6G1EBY7-F1
#
_entry.id   AF-A0A6G1EBY7-F1
#
_cell.length_a   1.000
_cell.length_b   1.000
_cell.length_c   1.000
_cell.angle_alpha   90.00
_cell.angle_beta   90.00
_cell.angle_gamma   90.00
#
_symmetry.space_group_name_H-M   'P 1'
#
loop_
_entity.id
_entity.type
_entity.pdbx_description
1 polymer ?
#
loop_
_entity_poly.entity_id
_entity_poly.type
_entity_poly.pdbx_seq_one_letter_code
_entity_poly.pdbx_strand_id
1 'polypeptide(L)'
;MPTVRFVDARFAALDANGDGVLSRAELRRALESFRLLDGAGFGSAEPAPLPAEVSALYDTVFEQFDADHSGAVDRAEFRAEMRRIMLAVADGLGSQPLQVAVDDEGGSFLLEAAEHEAAAIAAKIEAQRAVEAAAAAK
;
A
#
# COMPACT_ATOMS: atom_id res chain seq x y z
N MET A 1 3.91 -7.59 3.20
CA MET A 1 3.11 -6.88 4.23
C MET A 1 4.02 -5.88 4.92
N PRO A 2 3.65 -4.58 5.02
CA PRO A 2 4.47 -3.61 5.73
C PRO A 2 4.67 -4.11 7.16
N THR A 3 5.92 -4.16 7.58
CA THR A 3 6.22 -4.59 8.94
C THR A 3 5.73 -3.52 9.91
N VAL A 4 5.21 -3.97 11.04
CA VAL A 4 4.82 -3.15 12.20
C VAL A 4 5.84 -2.04 12.48
N ARG A 5 7.14 -2.34 12.33
CA ARG A 5 8.26 -1.38 12.48
C ARG A 5 8.25 -0.23 11.47
N PHE A 6 7.89 -0.47 10.21
CA PHE A 6 7.89 0.60 9.20
C PHE A 6 6.82 1.65 9.53
N VAL A 7 5.62 1.21 9.88
CA VAL A 7 4.52 2.10 10.25
C VAL A 7 4.84 2.88 11.52
N ASP A 8 5.43 2.22 12.52
CA ASP A 8 5.81 2.88 13.78
C ASP A 8 6.93 3.91 13.61
N ALA A 9 7.94 3.59 12.79
CA ALA A 9 9.02 4.54 12.50
C ALA A 9 8.50 5.77 11.75
N ARG A 10 7.47 5.58 10.91
CA ARG A 10 6.81 6.67 10.21
C ARG A 10 5.96 7.50 11.14
N PHE A 11 5.16 6.87 12.01
CA PHE A 11 4.43 7.59 13.05
C PHE A 11 5.38 8.45 13.90
N ALA A 12 6.49 7.88 14.37
CA ALA A 12 7.47 8.61 15.17
C ALA A 12 8.18 9.76 14.41
N ALA A 13 8.26 9.69 13.09
CA ALA A 13 8.80 10.78 12.27
C ALA A 13 7.79 11.92 12.07
N LEU A 14 6.49 11.66 12.28
CA LEU A 14 5.40 12.59 12.08
C LEU A 14 4.96 13.28 13.39
N ASP A 15 5.08 12.55 14.51
CA ASP A 15 4.89 13.01 15.88
C ASP A 15 6.04 13.96 16.28
N ALA A 16 5.93 15.22 15.84
CA ALA A 16 7.01 16.20 15.95
C ALA A 16 7.13 16.74 17.38
N ASN A 17 6.01 16.78 18.10
CA ASN A 17 5.96 17.19 19.51
C ASN A 17 6.24 16.03 20.48
N GLY A 18 6.20 14.78 20.02
CA GLY A 18 6.51 13.58 20.81
C GLY A 18 5.42 13.25 21.83
N ASP A 19 4.18 13.67 21.61
CA ASP A 19 3.07 13.47 22.53
C ASP A 19 2.41 12.08 22.37
N GLY A 20 2.82 11.32 21.35
CA GLY A 20 2.32 9.98 21.07
C GLY A 20 1.03 9.93 20.27
N VAL A 21 0.52 11.07 19.80
CA VAL A 21 -0.62 11.22 18.89
C VAL A 21 -0.24 12.10 17.70
N LEU A 22 -1.04 12.10 16.65
CA LEU A 22 -0.87 13.00 15.51
C LEU A 22 -1.99 14.02 15.50
N SER A 23 -1.64 15.29 15.67
CA SER A 23 -2.57 16.38 15.48
C SER A 23 -2.90 16.57 13.98
N ARG A 24 -3.98 17.33 13.69
CA ARG A 24 -4.34 17.69 12.31
C ARG A 24 -3.20 18.34 11.53
N ALA A 25 -2.37 19.14 12.20
CA ALA A 25 -1.24 19.82 11.57
C ALA A 25 -0.12 18.84 11.22
N GLU A 26 0.17 17.88 12.10
CA GLU A 26 1.19 16.85 11.90
C GLU A 26 0.76 15.83 10.85
N LEU A 27 -0.50 15.39 10.88
CA LEU A 27 -1.04 14.48 9.87
C LEU A 27 -1.13 15.14 8.49
N ARG A 28 -1.45 16.45 8.41
CA ARG A 28 -1.39 17.19 7.14
C ARG A 28 0.01 17.14 6.54
N ARG A 29 1.04 17.46 7.33
CA ARG A 29 2.44 17.33 6.88
C ARG A 29 2.79 15.90 6.52
N ALA A 30 2.23 14.92 7.23
CA ALA A 30 2.40 13.52 6.91
C ALA A 30 1.91 13.19 5.51
N LEU A 31 0.67 13.55 5.20
CA LEU A 31 0.03 13.25 3.91
C LEU A 31 0.73 13.95 2.74
N GLU A 32 1.20 15.18 2.96
CA GLU A 32 2.06 15.90 2.01
C GLU A 32 3.41 15.18 1.79
N SER A 33 4.04 14.71 2.87
CA SER A 33 5.32 13.99 2.81
C SER A 33 5.19 12.58 2.18
N PHE A 34 4.04 11.95 2.36
CA PHE A 34 3.76 10.59 1.93
C PHE A 34 3.21 10.51 0.51
N ARG A 35 2.92 11.66 -0.15
CA ARG A 35 2.30 11.69 -1.48
C ARG A 35 0.98 10.89 -1.51
N LEU A 36 0.31 10.69 -0.37
CA LEU A 36 -0.84 9.78 -0.28
C LEU A 36 -2.05 10.30 -1.07
N LEU A 37 -2.13 11.62 -1.23
CA LEU A 37 -3.17 12.34 -1.97
C LEU A 37 -2.74 12.76 -3.37
N ASP A 38 -1.45 12.65 -3.69
CA ASP A 38 -0.98 12.81 -5.06
C ASP A 38 -1.43 11.54 -5.79
N GLY A 39 -2.47 11.64 -6.63
CA GLY A 39 -3.08 10.53 -7.37
C GLY A 39 -2.14 9.75 -8.30
N ALA A 40 -0.84 10.02 -8.25
CA ALA A 40 0.23 9.33 -8.95
C ALA A 40 0.77 8.09 -8.20
N GLY A 41 0.26 7.79 -7.00
CA GLY A 41 0.60 6.57 -6.27
C GLY A 41 1.96 6.63 -5.59
N PHE A 42 2.23 5.64 -4.74
CA PHE A 42 3.48 5.52 -3.98
C PHE A 42 4.71 5.62 -4.91
N GLY A 43 5.48 6.71 -4.84
CA GLY A 43 6.81 6.81 -5.43
C GLY A 43 7.04 7.85 -6.54
N SER A 44 6.09 8.75 -6.82
CA SER A 44 6.33 9.80 -7.82
C SER A 44 7.26 10.90 -7.29
N ALA A 45 8.29 11.24 -8.08
CA ALA A 45 9.44 12.04 -7.68
C ALA A 45 9.21 13.57 -7.66
N GLU A 46 8.03 14.08 -8.02
CA GLU A 46 7.81 15.52 -8.15
C GLU A 46 6.59 16.02 -7.36
N PRO A 47 6.75 17.01 -6.45
CA PRO A 47 5.62 17.67 -5.80
C PRO A 47 4.84 18.52 -6.81
N ALA A 48 3.59 18.17 -7.07
CA ALA A 48 2.65 19.15 -7.60
C ALA A 48 2.24 20.10 -6.45
N PRO A 49 2.28 21.44 -6.64
CA PRO A 49 1.77 22.36 -5.65
C PRO A 49 0.24 22.22 -5.60
N LEU A 50 -0.26 21.65 -4.50
CA LEU A 50 -1.68 21.38 -4.34
C LEU A 50 -2.43 22.66 -3.90
N PRO A 51 -3.49 23.09 -4.62
CA PRO A 51 -4.24 24.31 -4.30
C PRO A 51 -5.08 24.19 -3.01
N ALA A 52 -5.61 25.30 -2.49
CA ALA A 52 -6.38 25.36 -1.24
C ALA A 52 -7.59 24.39 -1.14
N GLU A 53 -8.05 23.85 -2.26
CA GLU A 53 -9.12 22.86 -2.39
C GLU A 53 -8.80 21.52 -1.69
N VAL A 54 -7.52 21.25 -1.43
CA VAL A 54 -7.09 19.99 -0.77
C VAL A 54 -7.34 20.02 0.73
N SER A 55 -7.63 21.17 1.36
CA SER A 55 -7.98 21.21 2.79
C SER A 55 -9.16 20.31 3.14
N ALA A 56 -10.21 20.33 2.32
CA ALA A 56 -11.37 19.48 2.55
C ALA A 56 -11.04 17.99 2.38
N LEU A 57 -10.14 17.65 1.46
CA LEU A 57 -9.63 16.28 1.29
C LEU A 57 -8.79 15.86 2.50
N TYR A 58 -7.93 16.74 3.03
CA TYR A 58 -7.18 16.48 4.25
C TYR A 58 -8.10 16.27 5.45
N ASP A 59 -9.16 17.08 5.59
CA ASP A 59 -10.13 16.92 6.68
C ASP A 59 -10.89 15.59 6.56
N THR A 60 -11.30 15.22 5.35
CA THR A 60 -11.97 13.93 5.08
C THR A 60 -11.04 12.73 5.33
N VAL A 61 -9.76 12.86 5.01
CA VAL A 61 -8.77 11.83 5.31
C VAL A 61 -8.49 11.77 6.80
N PHE A 62 -8.38 12.91 7.48
CA PHE A 62 -8.20 12.95 8.91
C PHE A 62 -9.36 12.26 9.64
N GLU A 63 -10.61 12.53 9.24
CA GLU A 63 -11.79 11.86 9.79
C GLU A 63 -11.81 10.34 9.53
N GLN A 64 -11.17 9.86 8.46
CA GLN A 64 -11.01 8.42 8.23
C GLN A 64 -9.93 7.79 9.12
N PHE A 65 -8.90 8.55 9.49
CA PHE A 65 -7.85 8.08 10.40
C PHE A 65 -8.28 8.16 11.87
N ASP A 66 -9.02 9.21 12.25
CA ASP A 66 -9.56 9.47 13.60
C ASP A 66 -10.90 8.73 13.77
N ALA A 67 -10.80 7.41 13.97
CA ALA A 67 -11.95 6.51 13.99
C ALA A 67 -12.81 6.70 15.25
N ASP A 68 -12.20 7.14 16.35
CA ASP A 68 -12.90 7.45 17.59
C ASP A 68 -13.36 8.92 17.71
N HIS A 69 -13.02 9.76 16.72
CA HIS A 69 -13.33 11.19 16.68
C HIS A 69 -12.82 11.95 17.92
N SER A 70 -11.71 11.49 18.50
CA SER A 70 -11.04 12.15 19.61
C SER A 70 -10.38 13.48 19.20
N GLY A 71 -10.23 13.72 17.89
CA GLY A 71 -9.61 14.90 17.33
C GLY A 71 -8.09 14.77 17.17
N ALA A 72 -7.53 13.59 17.45
CA ALA A 72 -6.12 13.24 17.27
C ALA A 72 -6.04 11.78 16.79
N VAL A 73 -5.02 11.46 15.99
CA VAL A 73 -4.84 10.08 15.51
C VAL A 73 -3.79 9.37 16.34
N ASP A 74 -4.17 8.28 17.01
CA ASP A 74 -3.23 7.50 17.78
C ASP A 74 -2.46 6.46 16.93
N ARG A 75 -1.47 5.79 17.53
CA ARG A 75 -0.65 4.78 16.84
C ARG A 75 -1.45 3.59 16.33
N ALA A 76 -2.45 3.14 17.09
CA ALA A 76 -3.26 1.99 16.74
C ALA A 76 -4.17 2.32 15.56
N GLU A 77 -4.79 3.49 15.58
CA GLU A 77 -5.60 4.03 14.50
C GLU A 77 -4.78 4.24 13.23
N PHE A 78 -3.64 4.92 13.34
CA PHE A 78 -2.73 5.13 12.20
C PHE A 78 -2.31 3.81 11.55
N ARG A 79 -2.03 2.77 12.36
CA ARG A 79 -1.67 1.44 11.86
C ARG A 79 -2.84 0.74 11.18
N ALA A 80 -4.03 0.81 11.77
CA ALA A 80 -5.22 0.17 11.23
C ALA A 80 -5.55 0.76 9.86
N GLU A 81 -5.53 2.09 9.75
CA GLU A 81 -5.90 2.77 8.52
C GLU A 81 -4.82 2.63 7.44
N MET A 82 -3.53 2.74 7.78
CA MET A 82 -2.44 2.46 6.84
C MET A 82 -2.50 1.04 6.27
N ARG A 83 -2.88 0.06 7.10
CA ARG A 83 -3.09 -1.31 6.63
C ARG A 83 -4.27 -1.39 5.66
N ARG A 84 -5.38 -0.72 5.98
CA ARG A 84 -6.59 -0.71 5.16
C ARG A 84 -6.31 -0.10 3.78
N ILE A 85 -5.66 1.07 3.74
CA ILE A 85 -5.24 1.74 2.51
C ILE A 85 -4.33 0.83 1.69
N MET A 86 -3.30 0.23 2.30
CA MET A 86 -2.37 -0.62 1.56
C MET A 86 -3.00 -1.92 1.07
N LEU A 87 -4.00 -2.46 1.78
CA LEU A 87 -4.77 -3.61 1.34
C LEU A 87 -5.69 -3.24 0.16
N ALA A 88 -6.33 -2.08 0.20
CA ALA A 88 -7.11 -1.54 -0.92
C ALA A 88 -6.21 -1.27 -2.16
N VAL A 89 -4.99 -0.76 -1.96
CA VAL A 89 -4.01 -0.63 -3.04
C VAL A 89 -3.58 -2.00 -3.57
N ALA A 90 -3.35 -2.98 -2.70
CA ALA A 90 -3.01 -4.34 -3.13
C ALA A 90 -4.13 -5.01 -3.94
N ASP A 91 -5.40 -4.75 -3.58
CA ASP A 91 -6.57 -5.19 -4.35
C ASP A 91 -6.64 -4.48 -5.72
N GLY A 92 -6.40 -3.16 -5.75
CA GLY A 92 -6.35 -2.36 -6.97
C GLY A 92 -5.21 -2.73 -7.93
N LEU A 93 -4.05 -3.14 -7.40
CA LEU A 93 -2.88 -3.59 -8.17
C LEU A 93 -3.16 -4.89 -8.97
N GLY A 94 -4.19 -5.65 -8.62
CA GLY A 94 -4.63 -6.79 -9.45
C GLY A 94 -4.96 -6.38 -10.90
N SER A 95 -5.27 -5.09 -11.15
CA SER A 95 -5.56 -4.54 -12.48
C SER A 95 -4.39 -3.76 -13.12
N GLN A 96 -3.33 -3.45 -12.37
CA GLN A 96 -2.15 -2.72 -12.84
C GLN A 96 -0.86 -3.42 -12.39
N PRO A 97 -0.27 -4.29 -13.22
CA PRO A 97 0.95 -5.01 -12.86
C PRO A 97 2.13 -4.05 -12.68
N LEU A 98 2.86 -4.21 -11.57
CA LEU A 98 4.15 -3.54 -11.36
C LEU A 98 5.23 -4.27 -12.16
N GLN A 99 5.89 -3.54 -13.05
CA GLN A 99 6.98 -4.08 -13.87
C GLN A 99 8.31 -3.91 -13.13
N VAL A 100 8.94 -5.02 -12.76
CA VAL A 100 10.24 -5.04 -12.06
C VAL A 100 11.32 -5.38 -13.09
N ALA A 101 12.26 -4.47 -13.31
CA ALA A 101 13.44 -4.75 -14.11
C ALA A 101 14.46 -5.50 -13.25
N VAL A 102 14.96 -6.61 -13.78
CA VAL A 102 15.91 -7.48 -13.10
C VAL A 102 17.12 -7.62 -14.01
N ASP A 103 18.33 -7.41 -13.48
CA ASP A 103 19.55 -7.61 -14.25
C ASP A 103 19.72 -9.11 -14.57
N ASP A 104 20.03 -9.41 -15.84
CA ASP A 104 20.22 -10.77 -16.38
C ASP A 104 21.55 -11.41 -15.94
N GLU A 105 22.36 -10.71 -15.14
CA GLU A 105 23.56 -11.27 -14.51
C GLU A 105 23.13 -12.23 -13.39
N GLY A 106 22.88 -13.49 -13.79
CA GLY A 106 22.32 -14.57 -12.97
C GLY A 106 22.64 -14.51 -11.47
N GLY A 107 21.59 -14.58 -10.66
CA GLY A 107 21.65 -14.45 -9.21
C GLY A 107 20.53 -13.61 -8.59
N SER A 108 19.63 -13.03 -9.41
CA SER A 108 18.46 -12.35 -8.87
C SER A 108 17.43 -13.34 -8.36
N PHE A 109 17.28 -13.37 -7.04
CA PHE A 109 16.28 -14.15 -6.32
C PHE A 109 14.83 -13.90 -6.80
N LEU A 110 14.55 -12.70 -7.32
CA LEU A 110 13.22 -12.37 -7.85
C LEU A 110 12.92 -13.07 -9.17
N LEU A 111 13.94 -13.24 -10.02
CA LEU A 111 13.80 -13.97 -11.29
C LEU A 111 13.59 -15.45 -11.03
N GLU A 112 14.41 -16.06 -10.17
CA GLU A 112 14.27 -17.48 -9.78
C GLU A 112 12.90 -17.76 -9.14
N ALA A 113 12.42 -16.87 -8.26
CA ALA A 113 11.10 -17.00 -7.65
C ALA A 113 9.98 -16.91 -8.70
N ALA A 114 10.09 -15.98 -9.65
CA ALA A 114 9.10 -15.82 -10.72
C ALA A 114 9.04 -17.05 -11.64
N GLU A 115 10.18 -17.62 -12.02
CA GLU A 115 10.23 -18.85 -12.83
C GLU A 115 9.62 -20.04 -12.11
N HIS A 116 9.94 -20.22 -10.82
CA HIS A 116 9.37 -21.28 -10.00
C HIS A 116 7.84 -21.15 -9.86
N GLU A 117 7.35 -19.93 -9.61
CA GLU A 117 5.92 -19.68 -9.47
C GLU A 117 5.17 -19.83 -10.81
N ALA A 118 5.76 -19.39 -11.92
CA ALA A 118 5.22 -19.62 -13.27
C ALA A 118 5.09 -21.12 -13.59
N ALA A 119 6.10 -21.93 -13.24
CA ALA A 119 6.04 -23.38 -13.41
C ALA A 119 4.93 -24.03 -12.56
N ALA A 120 4.77 -23.57 -11.31
CA ALA A 120 3.72 -24.07 -10.41
C ALA A 120 2.30 -23.71 -10.91
N ILE A 121 2.12 -22.50 -11.44
CA ILE A 121 0.85 -22.06 -12.03
C ILE A 121 0.53 -22.86 -13.29
N ALA A 122 1.51 -23.05 -14.18
CA ALA A 122 1.35 -23.84 -15.40
C ALA A 122 0.91 -25.29 -15.07
N ALA A 123 1.57 -25.93 -14.10
CA ALA A 123 1.22 -27.28 -13.64
C ALA A 123 -0.21 -27.34 -13.06
N LYS A 124 -0.63 -26.32 -12.30
CA LYS A 124 -2.00 -26.23 -11.79
C LYS A 124 -3.02 -26.08 -12.90
N ILE A 125 -2.77 -25.21 -13.89
CA ILE A 125 -3.67 -25.00 -15.03
C ILE A 125 -3.82 -26.30 -15.84
N GLU A 126 -2.74 -27.03 -16.07
CA GLU A 126 -2.76 -28.30 -16.80
C GLU A 126 -3.54 -29.38 -16.04
N ALA A 127 -3.35 -29.48 -14.72
CA ALA A 127 -4.14 -30.37 -13.87
C ALA A 127 -5.64 -30.00 -13.88
N GLN A 128 -5.97 -28.70 -13.84
CA GLN A 128 -7.35 -28.22 -13.86
C GLN A 128 -8.04 -28.52 -15.20
N ARG A 129 -7.33 -28.32 -16.32
CA ARG A 129 -7.84 -28.69 -17.66
C ARG A 129 -8.05 -30.19 -17.81
N ALA A 130 -7.19 -31.03 -17.24
CA ALA A 130 -7.38 -32.48 -17.25
C ALA A 130 -8.63 -32.90 -16.45
N VAL A 131 -8.89 -32.25 -15.30
CA VAL A 131 -10.09 -32.49 -14.49
C VAL A 131 -11.36 -32.03 -15.21
N GLU A 132 -11.34 -30.86 -15.84
CA GLU A 132 -12.48 -30.32 -16.61
C GLU A 132 -12.78 -31.17 -17.86
N ALA A 133 -11.75 -31.63 -18.58
CA ALA A 133 -11.90 -32.53 -19.71
C ALA A 133 -12.48 -33.90 -19.30
N ALA A 134 -12.10 -34.43 -18.14
CA ALA A 134 -12.66 -35.66 -17.58
C ALA A 134 -14.12 -35.47 -17.11
N ALA A 135 -14.49 -34.29 -16.63
CA ALA A 135 -15.86 -33.96 -16.23
C ALA A 135 -16.79 -33.75 -17.43
N ALA A 136 -16.28 -33.21 -18.55
CA ALA A 136 -17.06 -33.00 -19.78
C ALA A 136 -17.30 -34.29 -20.59
N ALA A 137 -16.57 -35.37 -20.30
CA ALA A 137 -16.70 -36.67 -20.98
C ALA A 137 -17.65 -37.66 -20.28
N LYS A 138 -18.37 -37.22 -19.23
CA LYS A 138 -19.30 -38.03 -18.43
C LYS A 138 -20.72 -37.47 -18.51
#